data_AF-A0A371AZ79-F1
#
_entry.id   AF-A0A371AZ79-F1
#
_cell.length_a   1.000
_cell.length_b   1.000
_cell.length_c   1.000
_cell.angle_alpha   90.00
_cell.angle_beta   90.00
_cell.angle_gamma   90.00
#
_symmetry.space_group_name_H-M   'P 1'
#
loop_
_entity.id
_entity.type
_entity.pdbx_description
1 polymer ?
#
loop_
_entity_poly.entity_id
_entity_poly.type
_entity_poly.pdbx_seq_one_letter_code
_entity_poly.pdbx_strand_id
1 'polypeptide(L)'
;MTIMELLKEKGLSRYSLSKISGIPWATLADICSGKTSLNRCNVQTLSKLSRALNISMEEIFELETKPQKVEKSGKPADKTYLETNLSLQLTKAIKDYEQGDKDKVSYMDCLWGELYGSINADFWAGCISEEQANYLRKKYLYSEEQEGSDD
;
A
#
# COMPACT_ATOMS: atom_id res chain seq x y z
N MET A 1 3.47 5.74 -15.64
CA MET A 1 2.81 4.43 -15.40
C MET A 1 3.89 3.46 -14.96
N THR A 2 3.64 2.68 -13.92
CA THR A 2 4.61 1.68 -13.44
C THR A 2 4.36 0.30 -14.02
N ILE A 3 5.39 -0.56 -14.05
CA ILE A 3 5.24 -1.96 -14.46
C ILE A 3 4.20 -2.71 -13.60
N MET A 4 4.05 -2.33 -12.33
CA MET A 4 3.06 -2.94 -11.42
C MET A 4 1.63 -2.49 -11.74
N GLU A 5 1.44 -1.21 -12.09
CA GLU A 5 0.15 -0.69 -12.55
C GLU A 5 -0.26 -1.36 -13.86
N LEU A 6 0.67 -1.50 -14.81
CA LEU A 6 0.42 -2.20 -16.09
C LEU A 6 0.03 -3.67 -15.88
N LEU A 7 0.70 -4.37 -14.95
CA LEU A 7 0.36 -5.74 -14.60
C LEU A 7 -1.07 -5.84 -14.03
N LYS A 8 -1.47 -4.89 -13.19
CA LYS A 8 -2.83 -4.83 -12.64
C LYS A 8 -3.88 -4.58 -13.72
N GLU A 9 -3.61 -3.65 -14.63
CA GLU A 9 -4.49 -3.36 -15.79
C GLU A 9 -4.68 -4.59 -16.68
N LYS A 10 -3.62 -5.35 -16.94
CA LYS A 10 -3.66 -6.58 -17.73
C LYS A 10 -4.15 -7.81 -16.96
N GLY A 11 -4.51 -7.67 -15.68
CA GLY A 11 -4.94 -8.80 -14.83
C GLY A 11 -3.84 -9.86 -14.61
N LEU A 12 -2.58 -9.47 -14.72
CA LEU A 12 -1.43 -10.36 -14.59
C LEU A 12 -0.78 -10.25 -13.21
N SER A 13 -0.47 -11.40 -12.62
CA SER A 13 0.40 -11.48 -11.44
C SER A 13 1.88 -11.51 -11.85
N ARG A 14 2.78 -11.19 -10.92
CA ARG A 14 4.24 -11.39 -11.09
C ARG A 14 4.58 -12.84 -11.43
N TYR A 15 3.86 -13.79 -10.84
CA TYR A 15 4.04 -15.22 -11.09
C TYR A 15 3.64 -15.60 -12.53
N SER A 16 2.46 -15.17 -12.98
CA SER A 16 2.03 -15.43 -14.36
C SER A 16 2.95 -14.75 -15.37
N LEU A 17 3.42 -13.53 -15.09
CA LEU A 17 4.43 -12.87 -15.92
C LEU A 17 5.73 -13.70 -16.01
N SER A 18 6.20 -14.27 -14.89
CA SER A 18 7.38 -15.15 -14.88
C SER A 18 7.18 -16.37 -15.79
N LYS A 19 6.02 -17.01 -15.70
CA LYS A 19 5.70 -18.19 -16.51
C LYS A 19 5.58 -17.86 -18.00
N ILE A 20 4.94 -16.75 -18.35
CA ILE A 20 4.70 -16.36 -19.75
C ILE A 20 5.99 -15.84 -20.41
N SER A 21 6.78 -15.02 -19.69
CA SER A 21 8.01 -14.42 -20.24
C SER A 21 9.20 -15.37 -20.22
N GLY A 22 9.18 -16.41 -19.39
CA GLY A 22 10.34 -17.26 -19.11
C GLY A 22 11.48 -16.51 -18.40
N ILE A 23 11.17 -15.42 -17.72
CA ILE A 23 12.11 -14.68 -16.85
C ILE A 23 12.01 -15.26 -15.43
N PRO A 24 13.14 -15.56 -14.76
CA PRO A 24 13.12 -16.06 -13.39
C PRO A 24 12.33 -15.14 -12.44
N TRP A 25 11.61 -15.74 -11.49
CA TRP A 25 10.82 -15.01 -10.50
C TRP A 25 11.65 -13.93 -9.78
N ALA A 26 12.88 -14.27 -9.38
CA ALA A 26 13.75 -13.36 -8.63
C ALA A 26 14.06 -12.08 -9.42
N THR A 27 14.36 -12.23 -10.71
CA THR A 27 14.61 -11.10 -11.60
C THR A 27 13.38 -10.21 -11.75
N LEU A 28 12.18 -10.81 -11.94
CA LEU A 28 10.95 -10.02 -12.02
C LEU A 28 10.60 -9.34 -10.70
N ALA A 29 10.88 -9.98 -9.56
CA ALA A 29 10.66 -9.38 -8.26
C ALA A 29 11.55 -8.15 -8.05
N ASP A 30 12.82 -8.21 -8.45
CA ASP A 30 13.73 -7.07 -8.38
C ASP A 30 13.33 -5.94 -9.34
N ILE A 31 12.85 -6.26 -10.54
CA ILE A 31 12.33 -5.27 -11.49
C ILE A 31 11.05 -4.61 -10.93
N CYS A 32 10.09 -5.41 -10.49
CA CYS A 32 8.79 -4.94 -10.02
C CYS A 32 8.87 -4.14 -8.70
N SER A 33 9.87 -4.42 -7.86
CA SER A 33 10.15 -3.65 -6.64
C SER A 33 10.98 -2.39 -6.89
N GLY A 34 11.49 -2.20 -8.11
CA GLY A 34 12.36 -1.09 -8.48
C GLY A 34 13.81 -1.23 -8.02
N LYS A 35 14.21 -2.38 -7.45
CA LYS A 35 15.63 -2.68 -7.16
C LYS A 35 16.47 -2.70 -8.44
N THR A 36 15.90 -3.23 -9.53
CA THR A 36 16.50 -3.19 -10.87
C THR A 36 15.66 -2.30 -11.77
N SER A 37 16.25 -1.22 -12.27
CA SER A 37 15.58 -0.39 -13.27
C SER A 37 15.56 -1.09 -14.62
N LEU A 38 14.46 -0.93 -15.37
CA LEU A 38 14.29 -1.49 -16.71
C LEU A 38 15.40 -1.05 -17.66
N ASN A 39 15.92 0.17 -17.51
CA ASN A 39 17.04 0.66 -18.32
C ASN A 39 18.38 -0.09 -18.09
N ARG A 40 18.51 -0.85 -16.99
CA ARG A 40 19.70 -1.67 -16.69
C ARG A 40 19.50 -3.13 -17.08
N CYS A 41 18.30 -3.53 -17.49
CA CYS A 41 18.05 -4.89 -17.95
C CYS A 41 18.72 -5.14 -19.30
N ASN A 42 19.22 -6.36 -19.50
CA ASN A 42 19.74 -6.75 -20.80
C ASN A 42 18.61 -6.81 -21.86
N VAL A 43 18.99 -6.67 -23.13
CA VAL A 43 18.05 -6.65 -24.28
C VAL A 43 17.18 -7.91 -24.34
N GLN A 44 17.71 -9.07 -23.95
CA GLN A 44 16.95 -10.32 -23.97
C GLN A 44 15.82 -10.33 -22.94
N THR A 45 16.05 -9.78 -21.75
CA THR A 45 15.03 -9.57 -20.72
C THR A 45 13.97 -8.59 -21.18
N LEU A 46 14.38 -7.46 -21.78
CA LEU A 46 13.45 -6.46 -22.31
C LEU A 46 12.57 -7.01 -23.44
N SER A 47 13.16 -7.75 -24.38
CA SER A 47 12.42 -8.41 -25.46
C SER A 47 11.41 -9.45 -24.94
N LYS A 48 11.79 -10.23 -23.92
CA LYS A 48 10.88 -11.18 -23.26
C LYS A 48 9.71 -10.47 -22.56
N LEU A 49 9.97 -9.34 -21.90
CA LEU A 49 8.93 -8.52 -21.28
C LEU A 49 7.99 -7.93 -22.33
N SER A 50 8.52 -7.38 -23.42
CA SER A 50 7.75 -6.77 -24.52
C SER A 50 6.78 -7.79 -25.12
N ARG A 51 7.29 -8.99 -25.43
CA ARG A 51 6.47 -10.08 -25.95
C ARG A 51 5.42 -10.59 -24.96
N ALA A 52 5.76 -10.68 -23.67
CA ALA A 52 4.83 -11.17 -22.65
C ALA A 52 3.73 -10.17 -22.29
N LEU A 53 4.04 -8.87 -22.32
CA LEU A 53 3.11 -7.79 -22.00
C LEU A 53 2.38 -7.25 -23.24
N ASN A 54 2.80 -7.66 -24.44
CA ASN A 54 2.29 -7.20 -25.72
C ASN A 54 2.35 -5.67 -25.86
N ILE A 55 3.55 -5.12 -25.65
CA ILE A 55 3.90 -3.69 -25.79
C ILE A 55 5.24 -3.57 -26.53
N SER A 56 5.52 -2.41 -27.11
CA SER A 56 6.79 -2.14 -27.80
C SER A 56 7.97 -2.05 -26.83
N MET A 57 9.20 -2.09 -27.37
CA MET A 57 10.38 -1.85 -26.54
C MET A 57 10.46 -0.39 -26.07
N GLU A 58 10.01 0.58 -26.88
CA GLU A 58 9.93 1.98 -26.45
C GLU A 58 8.99 2.13 -25.25
N GLU A 59 7.81 1.52 -25.30
CA GLU A 59 6.83 1.55 -24.21
C GLU A 59 7.40 0.97 -22.91
N ILE A 60 8.28 -0.03 -22.98
CA ILE A 60 8.97 -0.55 -21.78
C ILE A 60 9.91 0.48 -21.16
N PHE A 61 10.62 1.27 -21.97
CA PHE A 61 11.53 2.29 -21.45
C PHE A 61 10.79 3.45 -20.80
N GLU A 62 9.56 3.71 -21.22
CA GLU A 62 8.67 4.71 -20.61
C GLU A 62 8.02 4.23 -19.31
N LEU A 63 8.09 2.93 -18.99
CA LEU A 63 7.61 2.41 -17.72
C LEU A 63 8.53 2.86 -16.57
N GLU A 64 7.93 3.52 -15.60
CA GLU A 64 8.63 3.92 -14.38
C GLU A 64 8.74 2.73 -13.43
N THR A 65 9.95 2.35 -13.06
CA THR A 65 10.16 1.54 -11.85
C THR A 65 10.20 2.51 -10.67
N LYS A 66 9.05 2.83 -10.06
CA LYS A 66 9.08 3.60 -8.80
C LYS A 66 9.89 2.77 -7.79
N PRO A 67 10.97 3.31 -7.19
CA PRO A 67 11.61 2.62 -6.10
C PRO A 67 10.56 2.51 -4.98
N GLN A 68 10.15 1.29 -4.63
CA GLN A 68 9.51 1.14 -3.33
C GLN A 68 10.57 1.57 -2.31
N LYS A 69 10.29 2.64 -1.56
CA LYS A 69 10.96 2.88 -0.29
C LYS A 69 10.58 1.69 0.60
N VAL A 70 11.29 0.58 0.45
CA VAL A 70 11.22 -0.51 1.41
C VAL A 70 11.77 0.11 2.69
N GLU A 71 10.89 0.42 3.64
CA GLU A 71 11.36 0.78 4.97
C GLU A 71 12.31 -0.33 5.43
N LYS A 72 13.42 0.03 6.08
CA LYS A 72 14.50 -0.91 6.47
C LYS A 72 14.00 -2.11 7.30
N SER A 73 12.75 -2.06 7.78
CA SER A 73 12.02 -3.08 8.52
C SER A 73 11.51 -4.26 7.69
N GLY A 74 11.53 -4.19 6.34
CA GLY A 74 10.98 -5.25 5.47
C GLY A 74 9.45 -5.24 5.35
N LYS A 75 8.79 -4.22 5.91
CA LYS A 75 7.34 -4.02 5.84
C LYS A 75 6.93 -3.38 4.50
N PRO A 76 5.70 -3.66 4.00
CA PRO A 76 5.18 -2.97 2.83
C PRO A 76 5.15 -1.46 3.03
N ALA A 77 5.46 -0.69 1.98
CA ALA A 77 5.37 0.78 2.02
C ALA A 77 3.91 1.26 2.17
N ASP A 78 2.97 0.50 1.63
CA ASP A 78 1.53 0.71 1.81
C ASP A 78 1.12 0.15 3.19
N LYS A 79 0.67 1.03 4.08
CA LYS A 79 0.32 0.70 5.47
C LYS A 79 -1.12 0.21 5.65
N THR A 80 -1.90 0.06 4.57
CA THR A 80 -3.28 -0.47 4.63
C THR A 80 -3.39 -1.86 5.27
N TYR A 81 -2.30 -2.64 5.29
CA TYR A 81 -2.28 -3.92 6.03
C TYR A 81 -2.57 -3.76 7.53
N LEU A 82 -2.32 -2.58 8.11
CA LEU A 82 -2.60 -2.28 9.52
C LEU A 82 -4.10 -2.16 9.82
N GLU A 83 -4.94 -2.03 8.80
CA GLU A 83 -6.41 -1.96 8.91
C GLU A 83 -7.08 -3.33 8.71
N THR A 84 -6.30 -4.41 8.71
CA THR A 84 -6.79 -5.77 8.56
C THR A 84 -6.98 -6.45 9.92
N ASN A 85 -7.90 -7.41 9.98
CA ASN A 85 -8.20 -8.21 11.19
C ASN A 85 -8.62 -7.38 12.42
N LEU A 86 -9.27 -6.23 12.20
CA LEU A 86 -9.86 -5.43 13.28
C LEU A 86 -11.11 -6.11 13.83
N SER A 87 -11.46 -5.86 15.10
CA SER A 87 -12.72 -6.35 15.65
C SER A 87 -13.93 -5.77 14.90
N LEU A 88 -15.08 -6.43 15.01
CA LEU A 88 -16.32 -5.92 14.43
C LEU A 88 -16.70 -4.56 15.01
N GLN A 89 -16.46 -4.33 16.30
CA GLN A 89 -16.75 -3.05 16.95
C GLN A 89 -15.84 -1.95 16.42
N LEU A 90 -14.54 -2.19 16.36
CA LEU A 90 -13.58 -1.21 15.84
C LEU A 90 -13.83 -0.90 14.37
N THR A 91 -14.12 -1.93 13.57
CA THR A 91 -14.49 -1.75 12.16
C THR A 91 -15.76 -0.90 12.01
N LYS A 92 -16.75 -1.10 12.90
CA LYS A 92 -17.97 -0.28 12.90
C LYS A 92 -17.68 1.16 13.30
N ALA A 93 -16.90 1.38 14.36
CA ALA A 93 -16.56 2.72 14.83
C ALA A 93 -15.80 3.54 13.77
N ILE A 94 -14.88 2.91 13.03
CA ILE A 94 -14.19 3.56 11.88
C ILE A 94 -15.19 3.99 10.82
N LYS A 95 -16.11 3.09 10.42
CA LYS A 95 -17.11 3.39 9.39
C LYS A 95 -18.07 4.50 9.81
N ASP A 96 -18.53 4.47 11.05
CA ASP A 96 -19.44 5.49 11.58
C ASP A 96 -18.75 6.86 11.63
N TYR A 97 -17.47 6.91 12.02
CA TYR A 97 -16.67 8.13 12.02
C TYR A 97 -16.47 8.69 10.60
N GLU A 98 -16.02 7.86 9.65
CA GLU A 98 -15.84 8.27 8.24
C GLU A 98 -17.15 8.75 7.61
N GLN A 99 -18.26 8.04 7.87
CA GLN A 99 -19.57 8.43 7.36
C GLN A 99 -20.06 9.72 8.03
N GLY A 100 -19.84 9.89 9.33
CA GLY A 100 -20.14 11.12 10.05
C GLY A 100 -19.41 12.33 9.48
N ASP A 101 -18.12 12.19 9.14
CA ASP A 101 -17.37 13.28 8.51
C ASP A 101 -17.89 13.61 7.11
N LYS A 102 -18.23 12.60 6.32
CA LYS A 102 -18.82 12.79 5.00
C LYS A 102 -20.16 13.51 5.07
N ASP A 103 -21.01 13.13 6.03
CA ASP A 103 -22.35 13.69 6.20
C ASP A 103 -22.35 15.00 7.00
N LYS A 104 -21.17 15.44 7.50
CA LYS A 104 -20.99 16.64 8.34
C LYS A 104 -21.96 16.66 9.52
N VAL A 105 -22.09 15.51 10.18
CA VAL A 105 -22.95 15.36 11.36
C VAL A 105 -22.47 16.25 12.50
N SER A 106 -23.40 16.74 13.31
CA SER A 106 -23.08 17.67 14.41
C SER A 106 -22.42 17.00 15.61
N TYR A 107 -22.46 15.66 15.69
CA TYR A 107 -22.01 14.86 16.83
C TYR A 107 -20.66 14.16 16.56
N MET A 108 -19.76 14.83 15.84
CA MET A 108 -18.45 14.26 15.49
C MET A 108 -17.62 13.91 16.74
N ASP A 109 -17.75 14.69 17.79
CA ASP A 109 -17.11 14.47 19.10
C ASP A 109 -17.49 13.11 19.70
N CYS A 110 -18.75 12.71 19.56
CA CYS A 110 -19.24 11.42 20.02
C CYS A 110 -18.65 10.28 19.18
N LEU A 111 -18.59 10.43 17.86
CA LEU A 111 -18.00 9.44 16.96
C LEU A 111 -16.48 9.31 17.18
N TRP A 112 -15.81 10.43 17.42
CA TRP A 112 -14.40 10.46 17.79
C TRP A 112 -14.16 9.70 19.09
N GLY A 113 -15.00 9.92 20.11
CA GLY A 113 -14.93 9.23 21.40
C GLY A 113 -15.14 7.71 21.28
N GLU A 114 -16.13 7.28 20.49
CA GLU A 114 -16.40 5.85 20.23
C GLU A 114 -15.21 5.19 19.53
N LEU A 115 -14.66 5.84 18.48
CA LEU A 115 -13.50 5.33 17.76
C LEU A 115 -12.26 5.28 18.66
N TYR A 116 -11.96 6.34 19.40
CA TYR A 116 -10.85 6.38 20.36
C TYR A 116 -10.98 5.28 21.42
N GLY A 117 -12.18 5.12 21.99
CA GLY A 117 -12.51 4.09 22.96
C GLY A 117 -12.32 2.69 22.39
N SER A 118 -12.83 2.43 21.19
CA SER A 118 -12.73 1.12 20.54
C SER A 118 -11.28 0.76 20.18
N ILE A 119 -10.46 1.71 19.70
CA ILE A 119 -9.03 1.45 19.44
C ILE A 119 -8.32 1.04 20.72
N ASN A 120 -8.57 1.78 21.82
CA ASN A 120 -7.93 1.49 23.10
C ASN A 120 -8.41 0.17 23.71
N ALA A 121 -9.70 -0.14 23.62
CA ALA A 121 -10.26 -1.40 24.10
C ALA A 121 -9.61 -2.60 23.39
N ASP A 122 -9.54 -2.57 22.05
CA ASP A 122 -8.91 -3.63 21.26
C ASP A 122 -7.41 -3.73 21.55
N PHE A 123 -6.72 -2.61 21.74
CA PHE A 123 -5.30 -2.60 22.11
C PHE A 123 -5.06 -3.24 23.48
N TRP A 124 -5.79 -2.82 24.51
CA TRP A 124 -5.63 -3.37 25.87
C TRP A 124 -6.09 -4.83 25.97
N ALA A 125 -7.05 -5.25 25.14
CA ALA A 125 -7.47 -6.64 25.02
C ALA A 125 -6.47 -7.51 24.22
N GLY A 126 -5.46 -6.91 23.59
CA GLY A 126 -4.49 -7.61 22.74
C GLY A 126 -5.07 -8.08 21.39
N CYS A 127 -6.20 -7.51 20.95
CA CYS A 127 -6.81 -7.82 19.66
C CYS A 127 -6.07 -7.14 18.49
N ILE A 128 -5.41 -6.01 18.75
CA ILE A 128 -4.56 -5.31 17.77
C ILE A 128 -3.19 -5.01 18.38
N SER A 129 -2.18 -4.92 17.53
CA SER A 129 -0.82 -4.54 17.94
C SER A 129 -0.72 -3.05 18.29
N GLU A 130 0.33 -2.67 19.01
CA GLU A 130 0.68 -1.27 19.27
C GLU A 130 0.85 -0.46 17.97
N GLU A 131 1.47 -1.07 16.95
CA GLU A 131 1.64 -0.46 15.63
C GLU A 131 0.29 -0.17 14.97
N GLN A 132 -0.65 -1.11 15.01
CA GLN A 132 -2.00 -0.89 14.48
C GLN A 132 -2.72 0.20 15.26
N ALA A 133 -2.69 0.16 16.60
CA ALA A 133 -3.33 1.18 17.43
C ALA A 133 -2.79 2.59 17.14
N ASN A 134 -1.46 2.74 17.07
CA ASN A 134 -0.82 4.02 16.76
C ASN A 134 -1.13 4.49 15.34
N TYR A 135 -1.10 3.60 14.37
CA TYR A 135 -1.46 3.92 12.99
C TYR A 135 -2.93 4.38 12.88
N LEU A 136 -3.87 3.67 13.51
CA LEU A 136 -5.29 4.02 13.47
C LEU A 136 -5.57 5.37 14.14
N ARG A 137 -4.96 5.64 15.31
CA ARG A 137 -5.07 6.95 15.96
C ARG A 137 -4.51 8.06 15.08
N LYS A 138 -3.32 7.87 14.50
CA LYS A 138 -2.72 8.85 13.59
C LYS A 138 -3.57 9.05 12.34
N LYS A 139 -4.12 8.00 11.75
CA LYS A 139 -4.89 8.11 10.51
C LYS A 139 -6.23 8.81 10.70
N TYR A 140 -6.93 8.50 11.79
CA TYR A 140 -8.33 8.88 11.95
C TYR A 140 -8.58 9.98 12.97
N LEU A 141 -7.77 10.05 14.04
CA LEU A 141 -8.07 10.88 15.21
C LEU A 141 -7.16 12.10 15.34
N TYR A 142 -5.95 12.05 14.79
CA TYR A 142 -4.98 13.14 14.84
C TYR A 142 -4.70 13.64 13.42
N SER A 143 -4.99 14.91 13.14
CA SER A 143 -4.60 15.55 11.89
C SER A 143 -3.07 15.61 11.78
N GLU A 144 -2.51 15.46 10.57
CA GLU A 144 -1.08 15.65 10.30
C GLU A 144 -0.65 17.14 10.34
N GLU A 145 -1.18 17.92 11.28
CA GLU A 145 -0.71 19.29 11.51
C GLU A 145 0.08 19.34 12.82
N GLN A 146 1.23 20.02 12.74
CA GLN A 146 2.31 20.21 13.72
C GLN A 146 3.48 19.19 13.64
N GLU A 147 4.08 19.04 12.46
CA GLU A 147 5.55 18.94 12.35
C GLU A 147 6.05 20.24 11.69
N GLY A 148 5.97 21.34 12.43
CA GLY A 148 6.35 22.67 11.97
C GLY A 148 6.41 23.65 13.13
N SER A 149 7.58 24.26 13.30
CA SER A 149 7.96 25.30 14.27
C SER A 149 7.92 24.92 15.75
N ASP A 150 9.04 24.39 16.24
CA ASP A 150 9.62 24.90 17.48
C ASP A 150 10.88 25.69 17.07
N ASP A 151 10.80 27.02 17.19
CA ASP A 151 11.95 27.95 17.19
C ASP A 151 12.76 27.79 18.49
#